data_AF-A0A453SB20-F1
#
_entry.id   AF-A0A453SB20-F1
#
_cell.length_a   1.000
_cell.length_b   1.000
_cell.length_c   1.000
_cell.angle_alpha   90.00
_cell.angle_beta   90.00
_cell.angle_gamma   90.00
#
_symmetry.space_group_name_H-M   'P 1'
#
loop_
_entity.id
_entity.type
_entity.pdbx_description
1 polymer ?
#
loop_
_entity_poly.entity_id
_entity_poly.type
_entity_poly.pdbx_seq_one_letter_code
_entity_poly.pdbx_strand_id
1 'polypeptide(L)'
;AYLGMTGKRISSPADALFIGLGTHYVPSGDLGSLKESLLSANFTADPHKDVESLLTGYKKEPESVPQLEKLLPDIVSSFGPDKSATESVEELKKRTQSGDATVSEWANDALAGLKKGAPFSLCLTQKHFSRVASSYGNNENYLSKVVSCILYHLTFLFPSVFLILLFGTFSWLVL
;
A
#
# COMPACT_ATOMS: atom_id res chain seq x y z
N ALA A 1 -1.56 8.04 -4.75
CA ALA A 1 -1.29 9.22 -3.91
C ALA A 1 -1.71 9.01 -2.45
N TYR A 2 -2.96 8.62 -2.18
CA TYR A 2 -3.52 8.45 -0.82
C TYR A 2 -2.59 7.79 0.22
N LEU A 3 -2.14 6.56 0.00
CA LEU A 3 -1.29 5.84 0.98
C LEU A 3 0.03 6.58 1.27
N GLY A 4 0.68 7.10 0.22
CA GLY A 4 1.94 7.83 0.36
C GLY A 4 1.80 9.19 1.04
N MET A 5 0.66 9.87 0.90
CA MET A 5 0.43 11.17 1.52
C MET A 5 -0.08 11.06 2.96
N THR A 6 -0.96 10.11 3.23
CA THR A 6 -1.58 9.94 4.56
C THR A 6 -0.75 9.07 5.50
N GLY A 7 0.12 8.21 4.96
CA GLY A 7 0.84 7.21 5.74
C GLY A 7 -0.08 6.18 6.40
N LYS A 8 -1.29 5.96 5.86
CA LYS A 8 -2.22 4.94 6.38
C LYS A 8 -1.55 3.57 6.35
N ARG A 9 -1.52 2.90 7.51
CA ARG A 9 -1.04 1.52 7.62
C ARG A 9 -2.09 0.56 7.08
N ILE A 10 -1.65 -0.39 6.29
CA ILE A 10 -2.47 -1.51 5.85
C ILE A 10 -2.33 -2.61 6.90
N SER A 11 -3.38 -2.80 7.70
CA SER A 11 -3.37 -3.72 8.84
C SER A 11 -4.09 -5.02 8.55
N SER A 12 -4.94 -5.07 7.52
CA SER A 12 -5.64 -6.28 7.11
C SER A 12 -4.91 -6.96 5.94
N PRO A 13 -4.73 -8.30 5.98
CA PRO A 13 -4.23 -9.05 4.83
C PRO A 13 -5.16 -8.93 3.61
N ALA A 14 -6.47 -8.78 3.82
CA ALA A 14 -7.43 -8.57 2.73
C ALA A 14 -7.20 -7.25 1.99
N ASP A 15 -6.96 -6.17 2.74
CA ASP A 15 -6.62 -4.87 2.14
C ASP A 15 -5.28 -4.93 1.41
N ALA A 16 -4.29 -5.65 1.95
CA ALA A 16 -2.97 -5.80 1.33
C ALA A 16 -3.01 -6.58 0.01
N LEU A 17 -3.81 -7.65 -0.06
CA LEU A 17 -4.07 -8.38 -1.30
C LEU A 17 -4.85 -7.53 -2.30
N PHE A 18 -5.89 -6.82 -1.83
CA PHE A 18 -6.76 -6.00 -2.68
C PHE A 18 -5.98 -4.91 -3.44
N ILE A 19 -5.04 -4.23 -2.78
CA ILE A 19 -4.20 -3.20 -3.41
C ILE A 19 -2.97 -3.74 -4.14
N GLY A 20 -2.79 -5.06 -4.16
CA GLY A 20 -1.64 -5.71 -4.81
C GLY A 20 -0.30 -5.52 -4.09
N LEU A 21 -0.29 -5.18 -2.80
CA LEU A 21 0.95 -5.19 -2.00
C LEU A 21 1.37 -6.62 -1.60
N GLY A 22 0.42 -7.55 -1.55
CA GLY A 22 0.67 -8.97 -1.35
C GLY A 22 0.16 -9.78 -2.54
N THR A 23 0.84 -10.89 -2.87
CA THR A 23 0.39 -11.85 -3.90
C THR A 23 -0.34 -13.04 -3.27
N HIS A 24 0.08 -13.47 -2.10
CA HIS A 24 -0.47 -14.62 -1.37
C HIS A 24 -0.68 -14.26 0.10
N TYR A 25 -1.72 -14.79 0.71
CA TYR A 25 -1.93 -14.74 2.14
C TYR A 25 -1.69 -16.13 2.74
N VAL A 26 -0.82 -16.18 3.75
CA VAL A 26 -0.49 -17.38 4.52
C VAL A 26 -0.66 -17.04 6.00
N PRO A 27 -1.45 -17.82 6.77
CA PRO A 27 -1.59 -17.60 8.19
C PRO A 27 -0.26 -17.75 8.93
N SER A 28 -0.07 -16.99 10.01
CA SER A 28 1.17 -17.03 10.79
C SER A 28 1.51 -18.41 11.35
N GLY A 29 0.49 -19.21 11.71
CA GLY A 29 0.67 -20.58 12.19
C GLY A 29 1.28 -21.54 11.15
N ASP A 30 1.07 -21.25 9.86
CA ASP A 30 1.57 -22.09 8.76
C ASP A 30 2.96 -21.64 8.27
N LEU A 31 3.48 -20.49 8.76
CA LEU A 31 4.74 -19.91 8.30
C LEU A 31 5.95 -20.79 8.61
N GLY A 32 5.94 -21.50 9.74
CA GLY A 32 6.99 -22.47 10.09
C GLY A 32 7.03 -23.63 9.10
N SER A 33 5.87 -24.23 8.82
CA SER A 33 5.72 -25.31 7.84
C SER A 33 6.09 -24.88 6.42
N LEU A 34 5.70 -23.65 6.04
CA LEU A 34 6.08 -23.06 4.76
C LEU A 34 7.60 -22.92 4.64
N LYS A 35 8.28 -22.42 5.67
CA LYS A 35 9.74 -22.29 5.70
C LYS A 35 10.42 -23.65 5.52
N GLU A 36 10.01 -24.67 6.29
CA GLU A 36 10.57 -26.02 6.16
C GLU A 36 10.30 -26.62 4.77
N SER A 37 9.11 -26.39 4.21
CA SER A 37 8.77 -26.84 2.85
C SER A 37 9.66 -26.18 1.80
N LEU A 38 9.91 -24.87 1.91
CA LEU A 38 10.82 -24.14 1.02
C LEU A 38 12.27 -24.63 1.14
N LEU A 39 12.73 -25.00 2.34
CA LEU A 39 14.08 -25.55 2.55
C LEU A 39 14.23 -26.97 2.02
N SER A 40 13.17 -27.77 2.10
CA SER A 40 13.15 -29.16 1.62
C SER A 40 12.84 -29.30 0.13
N ALA A 41 12.41 -28.22 -0.53
CA ALA A 41 12.02 -28.23 -1.92
C ALA A 41 13.24 -28.42 -2.85
N ASN A 42 13.14 -29.39 -3.76
CA ASN A 42 14.09 -29.53 -4.86
C ASN A 42 13.63 -28.66 -6.02
N PHE A 43 14.20 -27.46 -6.14
CA PHE A 43 13.94 -26.56 -7.25
C PHE A 43 14.42 -27.17 -8.57
N THR A 44 13.56 -27.11 -9.58
CA THR A 44 13.78 -27.62 -10.93
C THR A 44 14.35 -26.52 -11.83
N ALA A 45 14.19 -26.65 -13.15
CA ALA A 45 14.69 -25.68 -14.12
C ALA A 45 13.98 -24.31 -14.03
N ASP A 46 12.79 -24.23 -13.43
CA ASP A 46 12.06 -22.98 -13.20
C ASP A 46 11.71 -22.80 -11.71
N PRO A 47 12.67 -22.27 -10.90
CA PRO A 47 12.47 -22.08 -9.47
C PRO A 47 11.29 -21.16 -9.12
N HIS A 48 10.92 -20.24 -10.00
CA HIS A 48 9.79 -19.34 -9.75
C HIS A 48 8.46 -20.09 -9.72
N LYS A 49 8.24 -20.98 -10.70
CA LYS A 49 7.05 -21.83 -10.73
C LYS A 49 6.98 -22.82 -9.58
N ASP A 50 8.13 -23.35 -9.17
CA ASP A 50 8.19 -24.28 -8.04
C ASP A 50 7.81 -23.59 -6.73
N VAL A 51 8.31 -22.37 -6.50
CA VAL A 51 7.92 -21.55 -5.34
C VAL A 51 6.45 -21.15 -5.41
N GLU A 52 5.96 -20.74 -6.58
CA GLU A 52 4.55 -20.36 -6.76
C GLU A 52 3.60 -21.53 -6.48
N SER A 53 3.93 -22.73 -6.98
CA SER A 53 3.17 -23.96 -6.71
C SER A 53 3.14 -24.28 -5.21
N LEU A 54 4.28 -24.16 -4.54
CA LEU A 54 4.40 -24.39 -3.10
C LEU A 54 3.59 -23.36 -2.30
N LEU A 55 3.71 -22.07 -2.62
CA LEU A 55 2.93 -21.01 -1.98
C LEU A 55 1.42 -21.17 -2.20
N THR A 56 1.00 -21.64 -3.38
CA THR A 56 -0.41 -21.93 -3.67
C THR A 56 -0.97 -23.01 -2.74
N GLY A 57 -0.17 -24.00 -2.35
CA GLY A 57 -0.58 -25.03 -1.39
C GLY A 57 -0.82 -24.52 0.04
N TYR A 58 -0.16 -23.42 0.42
CA TYR A 58 -0.33 -22.76 1.73
C TYR A 58 -1.28 -21.55 1.70
N LYS A 59 -1.73 -21.15 0.50
CA LYS A 59 -2.59 -19.99 0.32
C LYS A 59 -3.92 -20.24 1.03
N LYS A 60 -4.34 -19.25 1.82
CA LYS A 60 -5.71 -19.15 2.33
C LYS A 60 -6.34 -17.84 1.88
N GLU A 61 -7.67 -17.85 1.75
CA GLU A 61 -8.42 -16.62 1.53
C GLU A 61 -8.62 -15.94 2.89
N PRO A 62 -8.39 -14.61 3.00
CA PRO A 62 -8.68 -13.87 4.22
C PRO A 62 -10.15 -13.95 4.58
N GLU A 63 -10.45 -14.08 5.88
CA GLU A 63 -11.83 -14.17 6.37
C GLU A 63 -12.59 -12.83 6.26
N SER A 64 -11.86 -11.72 6.14
CA SER A 64 -12.43 -10.37 6.10
C SER A 64 -12.54 -9.82 4.69
N VAL A 65 -13.64 -9.12 4.40
CA VAL A 65 -13.77 -8.28 3.20
C VAL A 65 -12.82 -7.07 3.30
N PRO A 66 -12.14 -6.65 2.21
CA PRO A 66 -11.30 -5.46 2.21
C PRO A 66 -12.13 -4.22 2.55
N GLN A 67 -11.77 -3.51 3.62
CA GLN A 67 -12.43 -2.24 3.98
C GLN A 67 -12.08 -1.15 2.98
N LEU A 68 -10.88 -1.23 2.41
CA LEU A 68 -10.42 -0.25 1.42
C LEU A 68 -11.22 -0.31 0.12
N GLU A 69 -11.80 -1.46 -0.22
CA GLU A 69 -12.66 -1.61 -1.39
C GLU A 69 -13.90 -0.71 -1.28
N LYS A 70 -14.53 -0.67 -0.10
CA LYS A 70 -15.70 0.18 0.17
C LYS A 70 -15.37 1.67 0.11
N LEU A 71 -14.17 2.04 0.56
CA LEU A 71 -13.70 3.43 0.61
C LEU A 71 -13.07 3.89 -0.72
N LEU A 72 -12.87 2.97 -1.68
CA LEU A 72 -12.20 3.27 -2.94
C LEU A 72 -12.83 4.45 -3.69
N PRO A 73 -14.17 4.58 -3.81
CA PRO A 73 -14.80 5.72 -4.48
C PRO A 73 -14.44 7.06 -3.83
N ASP A 74 -14.47 7.14 -2.49
CA ASP A 74 -14.15 8.35 -1.75
C ASP A 74 -12.65 8.68 -1.82
N ILE A 75 -11.79 7.66 -1.78
CA ILE A 75 -10.34 7.80 -1.96
C ILE A 75 -10.04 8.36 -3.35
N VAL A 76 -10.61 7.79 -4.41
CA VAL A 76 -10.40 8.24 -5.79
C VAL A 76 -10.93 9.66 -5.97
N SER A 77 -12.10 9.98 -5.41
CA SER A 77 -12.66 11.33 -5.47
C SER A 77 -11.78 12.37 -4.75
N SER A 78 -11.14 11.99 -3.64
CA SER A 78 -10.35 12.93 -2.82
C SER A 78 -8.89 13.04 -3.26
N PHE A 79 -8.31 11.97 -3.80
CA PHE A 79 -6.89 11.87 -4.15
C PHE A 79 -6.66 11.56 -5.64
N GLY A 80 -7.60 11.95 -6.48
CA GLY A 80 -7.53 11.79 -7.93
C GLY A 80 -6.27 12.43 -8.54
N PRO A 81 -5.84 11.99 -9.74
CA PRO A 81 -4.63 12.49 -10.39
C PRO A 81 -4.71 14.00 -10.72
N ASP A 82 -5.92 14.54 -10.85
CA ASP A 82 -6.24 15.93 -11.07
C ASP A 82 -6.23 16.78 -9.79
N LYS A 83 -6.23 16.14 -8.60
CA LYS A 83 -6.34 16.83 -7.31
C LYS A 83 -4.98 17.24 -6.76
N SER A 84 -4.81 18.52 -6.50
CA SER A 84 -3.68 19.03 -5.71
C SER A 84 -3.76 18.59 -4.24
N ALA A 85 -2.65 18.72 -3.51
CA ALA A 85 -2.61 18.39 -2.09
C ALA A 85 -3.58 19.26 -1.25
N THR A 86 -3.79 20.52 -1.63
CA THR A 86 -4.74 21.43 -0.98
C THR A 86 -6.19 21.02 -1.25
N GLU A 87 -6.53 20.70 -2.50
CA GLU A 87 -7.87 20.20 -2.85
C GLU A 87 -8.18 18.87 -2.16
N SER A 88 -7.18 17.99 -2.02
CA SER A 88 -7.34 16.73 -1.28
C SER A 88 -7.72 16.98 0.18
N VAL A 89 -7.11 17.98 0.83
CA VAL A 89 -7.46 18.37 2.22
C VAL A 89 -8.87 18.94 2.29
N GLU A 90 -9.29 19.74 1.31
CA GLU A 90 -10.64 20.31 1.26
C GLU A 90 -11.71 19.24 1.03
N GLU A 91 -11.49 18.31 0.11
CA GLU A 91 -12.39 17.17 -0.13
C GLU A 91 -12.54 16.30 1.12
N LEU A 92 -11.43 16.00 1.80
CA LEU A 92 -11.48 15.26 3.06
C LEU A 92 -12.30 15.98 4.13
N LYS A 93 -12.17 17.31 4.28
CA LYS A 93 -12.99 18.09 5.22
C LYS A 93 -14.49 18.04 4.90
N LYS A 94 -14.86 17.86 3.63
CA LYS A 94 -16.27 17.62 3.27
C LYS A 94 -16.70 16.23 3.71
N ARG A 95 -15.82 15.23 3.57
CA ARG A 95 -16.13 13.82 3.87
C ARG A 95 -16.17 13.51 5.36
N THR A 96 -15.49 14.28 6.20
CA THR A 96 -15.67 14.22 7.66
C THR A 96 -17.08 14.62 8.10
N GLN A 97 -17.81 15.40 7.30
CA GLN A 97 -19.19 15.81 7.56
C GLN A 97 -20.22 14.89 6.89
N SER A 98 -19.78 13.78 6.27
CA SER A 98 -20.69 12.82 5.66
C SER A 98 -21.54 12.09 6.71
N GLY A 99 -22.72 11.64 6.31
CA GLY A 99 -23.61 10.84 7.17
C GLY A 99 -23.19 9.37 7.34
N ASP A 100 -22.18 8.91 6.60
CA ASP A 100 -21.61 7.58 6.73
C ASP A 100 -20.47 7.61 7.75
N ALA A 101 -20.64 6.92 8.87
CA ALA A 101 -19.66 6.84 9.94
C ALA A 101 -18.31 6.30 9.45
N THR A 102 -18.31 5.34 8.53
CA THR A 102 -17.11 4.70 7.98
C THR A 102 -16.29 5.69 7.16
N VAL A 103 -16.97 6.46 6.31
CA VAL A 103 -16.34 7.49 5.46
C VAL A 103 -15.86 8.66 6.31
N SER A 104 -16.64 9.08 7.30
CA SER A 104 -16.25 10.16 8.22
C SER A 104 -15.02 9.78 9.05
N GLU A 105 -14.98 8.57 9.61
CA GLU A 105 -13.83 8.07 10.38
C GLU A 105 -12.58 7.97 9.49
N TRP A 106 -12.71 7.37 8.31
CA TRP A 106 -11.63 7.31 7.31
C TRP A 106 -11.09 8.70 6.97
N ALA A 107 -11.97 9.67 6.71
CA ALA A 107 -11.57 11.02 6.34
C ALA A 107 -10.82 11.75 7.46
N ASN A 108 -11.27 11.56 8.71
CA ASN A 108 -10.59 12.10 9.89
C ASN A 108 -9.19 11.49 10.07
N ASP A 109 -9.07 10.18 9.92
CA ASP A 109 -7.79 9.47 9.93
C ASP A 109 -6.83 9.97 8.83
N ALA A 110 -7.34 10.12 7.61
CA ALA A 110 -6.57 10.61 6.47
C ALA A 110 -6.07 12.05 6.71
N LEU A 111 -6.92 12.93 7.27
CA LEU A 111 -6.54 14.29 7.66
C LEU A 111 -5.49 14.29 8.77
N ALA A 112 -5.62 13.42 9.76
CA ALA A 112 -4.63 13.27 10.82
C ALA A 112 -3.27 12.81 10.26
N GLY A 113 -3.27 11.92 9.27
CA GLY A 113 -2.08 11.51 8.53
C GLY A 113 -1.41 12.67 7.79
N LEU A 114 -2.19 13.44 7.03
CA LEU A 114 -1.69 14.62 6.31
C LEU A 114 -1.10 15.68 7.25
N LYS A 115 -1.71 15.91 8.41
CA LYS A 115 -1.21 16.87 9.41
C LYS A 115 0.17 16.50 9.97
N LYS A 116 0.55 15.21 9.95
CA LYS A 116 1.87 14.73 10.39
C LYS A 116 2.94 14.90 9.31
N GLY A 117 2.54 15.05 8.04
CA GLY A 117 3.47 15.19 6.92
C GLY A 117 3.95 16.63 6.72
N ALA A 118 5.21 16.80 6.29
CA ALA A 118 5.72 18.10 5.91
C ALA A 118 5.02 18.62 4.64
N PRO A 119 4.53 19.87 4.58
CA PRO A 119 3.75 20.39 3.44
C PRO A 119 4.46 20.25 2.08
N PHE A 120 5.78 20.49 2.06
CA PHE A 120 6.59 20.33 0.84
C PHE A 120 6.64 18.86 0.38
N SER A 121 6.85 17.93 1.33
CA SER A 121 6.86 16.49 1.02
C SER A 121 5.52 16.05 0.46
N LEU A 122 4.40 16.49 1.04
CA LEU A 122 3.06 16.13 0.56
C LEU A 122 2.81 16.60 -0.88
N CYS A 123 3.18 17.84 -1.19
CA CYS A 123 3.07 18.38 -2.54
C CYS A 123 3.95 17.61 -3.53
N LEU A 124 5.19 17.28 -3.15
CA LEU A 124 6.10 16.50 -3.98
C LEU A 124 5.56 15.09 -4.25
N THR A 125 5.09 14.40 -3.22
CA THR A 125 4.48 13.07 -3.31
C THR A 125 3.24 13.08 -4.20
N GLN A 126 2.35 14.07 -4.04
CA GLN A 126 1.17 14.23 -4.91
C GLN A 126 1.59 14.41 -6.36
N LYS A 127 2.52 15.34 -6.65
CA LYS A 127 3.00 15.61 -8.01
C LYS A 127 3.64 14.38 -8.65
N HIS A 128 4.43 13.62 -7.88
CA HIS A 128 5.03 12.39 -8.36
C HIS A 128 3.97 11.38 -8.80
N PHE A 129 2.99 11.08 -7.94
CA PHE A 129 1.95 10.11 -8.25
C PHE A 129 0.99 10.59 -9.35
N SER A 130 0.72 11.89 -9.45
CA SER A 130 -0.05 12.47 -10.56
C SER A 130 0.67 12.26 -11.90
N ARG A 131 2.00 12.47 -11.95
CA ARG A 131 2.82 12.19 -13.15
C ARG A 131 2.90 10.72 -13.51
N VAL A 132 3.01 9.83 -12.51
CA VAL A 132 2.99 8.39 -12.75
C VAL A 132 1.64 7.98 -13.35
N ALA A 133 0.52 8.46 -12.78
CA ALA A 133 -0.81 8.17 -13.28
C ALA A 133 -1.02 8.68 -14.73
N SER A 134 -0.55 9.88 -15.06
CA SER A 134 -0.67 10.43 -16.43
C SER A 134 0.26 9.76 -17.44
N SER A 135 1.33 9.12 -16.98
CA SER A 135 2.24 8.34 -17.84
C SER A 135 1.78 6.91 -18.10
N TYR A 136 0.75 6.43 -17.39
CA TYR A 136 0.25 5.07 -17.53
C TYR A 136 -0.20 4.80 -18.97
N GLY A 137 0.28 3.70 -19.57
CA GLY A 137 0.02 3.35 -20.97
C GLY A 137 0.86 4.08 -22.02
N ASN A 138 1.74 5.01 -21.63
CA ASN A 138 2.67 5.67 -22.56
C ASN A 138 4.07 5.03 -22.49
N ASN A 139 4.34 4.07 -23.38
CA ASN A 139 5.57 3.28 -23.42
C ASN A 139 6.87 4.10 -23.63
N GLU A 140 6.75 5.35 -24.11
CA GLU A 140 7.89 6.26 -24.30
C GLU A 140 8.27 7.00 -23.01
N ASN A 141 7.34 7.11 -22.05
CA ASN A 141 7.61 7.79 -20.80
C ASN A 141 8.34 6.86 -19.81
N TYR A 142 9.51 7.25 -19.31
CA TYR A 142 10.25 6.42 -18.36
C TYR A 142 9.43 6.08 -17.10
N LEU A 143 8.48 6.93 -16.68
CA LEU A 143 7.61 6.68 -15.54
C LEU A 143 6.58 5.55 -15.78
N SER A 144 6.25 5.24 -17.03
CA SER A 144 5.40 4.08 -17.36
C SER A 144 6.13 2.76 -17.17
N LYS A 145 7.48 2.78 -17.26
CA LYS A 145 8.37 1.63 -17.00
C LYS A 145 8.70 1.47 -15.52
N VAL A 146 8.41 2.49 -14.69
CA VAL A 146 8.71 2.55 -13.24
C VAL A 146 7.67 1.81 -12.39
N VAL A 147 6.66 1.18 -12.99
CA VAL A 147 5.67 0.35 -12.26
C VAL A 147 6.34 -0.76 -11.43
N SER A 148 7.53 -1.24 -11.82
CA SER A 148 8.33 -2.19 -11.03
C SER A 148 9.18 -1.56 -9.90
N CYS A 149 9.26 -0.24 -9.80
CA CYS A 149 10.15 0.48 -8.86
C CYS A 149 9.42 1.18 -7.69
N ILE A 150 8.12 0.93 -7.50
CA ILE A 150 7.40 1.37 -6.29
C ILE A 150 8.02 0.76 -5.02
N LEU A 151 8.73 -0.37 -5.13
CA LEU A 151 9.47 -1.00 -4.03
C LEU A 151 10.82 -0.31 -3.71
N TYR A 152 11.48 0.34 -4.68
CA TYR A 152 12.85 0.86 -4.50
C TYR A 152 12.91 2.36 -4.18
N HIS A 153 11.88 3.14 -4.51
CA HIS A 153 11.98 4.60 -4.33
C HIS A 153 11.53 5.10 -2.94
N LEU A 154 10.86 4.25 -2.14
CA LEU A 154 10.47 4.59 -0.77
C LEU A 154 11.67 4.64 0.20
N THR A 155 12.79 3.99 -0.13
CA THR A 155 14.01 3.96 0.68
C THR A 155 14.93 5.17 0.48
N PHE A 156 14.72 5.99 -0.57
CA PHE A 156 15.71 7.00 -0.96
C PHE A 156 15.37 8.46 -0.65
N LEU A 157 14.16 8.80 -0.19
CA LEU A 157 13.74 10.21 -0.16
C LEU A 157 13.76 10.93 1.19
N PHE A 158 14.06 10.26 2.30
CA PHE A 158 14.24 10.95 3.60
C PHE A 158 15.18 10.16 4.54
N PRO A 159 16.31 10.75 5.00
CA PRO A 159 17.12 10.18 6.09
C PRO A 159 16.29 9.95 7.38
N SER A 160 15.22 10.74 7.58
CA SER A 160 14.31 10.61 8.71
C SER A 160 13.36 9.40 8.62
N VAL A 161 13.15 8.83 7.43
CA VAL A 161 12.30 7.63 7.23
C VAL A 161 13.11 6.35 7.47
N PHE A 162 14.44 6.40 7.29
CA PHE A 162 15.33 5.29 7.62
C PHE A 162 15.26 4.89 9.10
N LEU A 163 15.05 5.88 10.00
CA LEU A 163 14.92 5.61 11.44
C LEU A 163 13.54 5.01 11.82
N ILE A 164 12.48 5.32 11.08
CA ILE A 164 11.11 4.89 11.40
C ILE A 164 10.80 3.50 10.80
N LEU A 165 11.33 3.19 9.62
CA LEU A 165 11.15 1.87 8.99
C LEU A 165 12.02 0.78 9.63
N LEU A 166 13.19 1.10 10.22
CA LEU A 166 14.02 0.10 10.91
C LEU A 166 13.52 -0.23 12.33
N PHE A 167 12.88 0.72 13.03
CA PHE A 167 12.38 0.48 14.39
C PHE A 167 10.87 0.19 14.48
N GLY A 168 10.07 0.57 13.48
CA GLY A 168 8.60 0.52 13.57
C GLY A 168 7.92 -0.73 13.01
N THR A 169 8.62 -1.56 12.24
CA THR A 169 8.05 -2.76 11.57
C THR A 169 8.54 -4.09 12.13
N PHE A 170 9.53 -4.10 13.05
CA PHE A 170 10.02 -5.33 13.66
C PHE A 170 9.37 -5.69 15.01
N SER A 171 8.49 -4.85 15.55
CA SER A 171 7.84 -5.14 16.84
C SER A 171 6.60 -6.04 16.74
N TRP A 172 6.26 -6.55 15.55
CA TRP A 172 5.13 -7.49 15.35
C TRP A 172 5.54 -8.85 14.77
N LEU A 173 6.85 -9.17 14.71
CA LEU A 173 7.34 -10.48 14.27
C LEU A 173 8.05 -11.29 15.38
N VAL A 174 7.79 -10.96 16.64
CA VAL A 174 8.09 -11.81 17.80
C VAL A 174 6.98 -11.63 18.82
N LEU A 175 5.92 -12.41 18.67
CA LEU A 175 5.10 -13.03 19.73
C LEU A 175 4.07 -13.96 19.08
#